data_AF-A0AB40BX05-F1
#
_entry.id   AF-A0AB40BX05-F1
#
_cell.length_a   1.000
_cell.length_b   1.000
_cell.length_c   1.000
_cell.angle_alpha   90.00
_cell.angle_beta   90.00
_cell.angle_gamma   90.00
#
_symmetry.space_group_name_H-M   'P 1'
#
loop_
_entity.id
_entity.type
_entity.pdbx_description
1 polymer ?
#
loop_
_entity_poly.entity_id
_entity_poly.type
_entity_poly.pdbx_seq_one_letter_code
_entity_poly.pdbx_strand_id
1 'polypeptide(L)'
;MAWQRKAAERYRSLIWNEAWNSFEFKAQSLKFSANRHTEAEGPGFDISRHSGGSISHICYTEKLRSRVGCDPHPYELFEATHTKKGTFELIDARAPSISILFLERSKHFITERFETRARNIQKISGPFNFTSFGSSSNGRNFYIKTRISHRVARGRGRSGRGHHKAKVFNVKKFGACANGRQDDGKAFLAAWTAACSARGRVKLVIPRGTYLLGPVKFRGPCISLMIIVKLKGYLKATTDLSAYEKAGGDDWVEFGFVNNLRLLGGGTFDGQGAASWRFNKCPQKKKCQVLPTSLKFVGLTNTRVRGIKSVNSKFFHISLVECQNFWASNIRITAPGNSPNTDGIHLDRSTGISIHNSIITTGDDCISVGPGSSKIILKNIRCGPGHGISVGSLGRYEGEKDVKDLLVKDCVLTGTTNGVRIKTWENSPQYSSATNMTFDNIVMNQVYNPIIIDQTYCPYSSCDKQSPSKVKVSDINFKNIRGTSASPVAVSLKCSQGVPCKNIKLHNVQLNYHGPTPTTSSCSFVQGLMTSGVQFPYPCTA
;
A
#
# COMPACT_ATOMS: atom_id res chain seq x y z
N MET A 1 5.78 -3.64 -35.78
CA MET A 1 6.42 -3.05 -34.57
C MET A 1 7.29 -1.82 -34.86
N ALA A 2 8.01 -1.74 -35.99
CA ALA A 2 8.80 -0.55 -36.37
C ALA A 2 7.93 0.70 -36.66
N TRP A 3 6.74 0.51 -37.23
CA TRP A 3 5.81 1.59 -37.55
C TRP A 3 5.26 2.30 -36.30
N GLN A 4 4.95 1.55 -35.22
CA GLN A 4 4.52 2.12 -33.94
C GLN A 4 5.63 2.88 -33.21
N ARG A 5 6.91 2.52 -33.40
CA ARG A 5 8.05 3.27 -32.87
C ARG A 5 8.26 4.58 -33.64
N LYS A 6 8.26 4.54 -34.97
CA LYS A 6 8.36 5.74 -35.82
C LYS A 6 7.19 6.72 -35.60
N ALA A 7 5.98 6.21 -35.38
CA ALA A 7 4.81 7.03 -35.08
C ALA A 7 4.92 7.71 -33.71
N ALA A 8 5.43 7.01 -32.69
CA ALA A 8 5.65 7.58 -31.37
C ALA A 8 6.79 8.61 -31.34
N GLU A 9 7.87 8.38 -32.11
CA GLU A 9 8.98 9.34 -32.26
C GLU A 9 8.55 10.61 -33.00
N ARG A 10 7.82 10.48 -34.12
CA ARG A 10 7.25 11.63 -34.84
C ARG A 10 6.29 12.43 -33.97
N TYR A 11 5.48 11.76 -33.15
CA TYR A 11 4.51 12.40 -32.27
C TYR A 11 5.18 13.12 -31.09
N ARG A 12 6.23 12.54 -30.49
CA ARG A 12 7.06 13.23 -29.48
C ARG A 12 7.72 14.47 -30.07
N SER A 13 8.23 14.39 -31.30
CA SER A 13 8.83 15.54 -31.99
C SER A 13 7.82 16.66 -32.26
N LEU A 14 6.56 16.33 -32.56
CA LEU A 14 5.48 17.29 -32.82
C LEU A 14 5.07 18.06 -31.56
N ILE A 15 4.85 17.36 -30.45
CA ILE A 15 4.51 17.99 -29.16
C ILE A 15 5.69 18.85 -28.67
N TRP A 16 6.91 18.41 -28.92
CA TRP A 16 8.11 19.19 -28.59
C TRP A 16 8.18 20.47 -29.42
N ASN A 17 7.91 20.40 -30.72
CA ASN A 17 7.84 21.58 -31.59
C ASN A 17 6.71 22.54 -31.18
N GLU A 18 5.56 22.05 -30.72
CA GLU A 18 4.46 22.89 -30.24
C GLU A 18 4.77 23.57 -28.90
N ALA A 19 5.45 22.88 -27.99
CA ALA A 19 5.90 23.46 -26.72
C ALA A 19 6.97 24.55 -26.94
N TRP A 20 7.88 24.34 -27.90
CA TRP A 20 8.86 25.35 -28.34
C TRP A 20 8.22 26.56 -29.03
N ASN A 21 7.01 26.41 -29.57
CA ASN A 21 6.31 27.49 -30.28
C ASN A 21 5.26 28.21 -29.44
N SER A 22 5.10 27.84 -28.16
CA SER A 22 4.08 28.43 -27.29
C SER A 22 4.36 29.92 -27.04
N PHE A 23 3.29 30.69 -26.84
CA PHE A 23 3.37 32.12 -26.56
C PHE A 23 4.17 32.41 -25.29
N GLU A 24 3.99 31.61 -24.23
CA GLU A 24 4.76 31.73 -22.98
C GLU A 24 6.26 31.51 -23.19
N PHE A 25 6.63 30.50 -23.99
CA PHE A 25 8.02 30.25 -24.33
C PHE A 25 8.62 31.37 -25.17
N LYS A 26 7.87 31.88 -26.17
CA LYS A 26 8.29 33.01 -27.00
C LYS A 26 8.41 34.30 -26.19
N ALA A 27 7.49 34.58 -25.27
CA ALA A 27 7.53 35.75 -24.39
C ALA A 27 8.71 35.72 -23.41
N GLN A 28 9.05 34.55 -22.86
CA GLN A 28 10.21 34.37 -22.00
C GLN A 28 11.53 34.38 -22.80
N SER A 29 11.53 33.84 -24.03
CA SER A 29 12.66 33.93 -24.96
C SER A 29 12.87 35.37 -25.47
N LEU A 30 11.82 36.19 -25.55
CA LEU A 30 11.90 37.61 -25.88
C LEU A 30 12.49 38.43 -24.72
N LYS A 31 12.12 38.12 -23.47
CA LYS A 31 12.83 38.66 -22.28
C LYS A 31 14.33 38.32 -22.28
N PHE A 32 14.68 37.12 -22.76
CA PHE A 32 16.07 36.69 -22.93
C PHE A 32 16.80 37.45 -24.05
N SER A 33 16.16 37.69 -25.20
CA SER A 33 16.72 38.52 -26.28
C SER A 33 16.87 39.99 -25.87
N ALA A 34 15.96 40.52 -25.05
CA ALA A 34 16.03 41.89 -24.53
C ALA A 34 17.23 42.10 -23.59
N ASN A 35 17.58 41.09 -22.77
CA ASN A 35 18.80 41.12 -21.94
C ASN A 35 20.09 40.99 -22.76
N ARG A 36 20.00 40.54 -24.02
CA ARG A 36 21.15 40.48 -24.95
C ARG A 36 21.43 41.82 -25.64
N HIS A 37 20.45 42.73 -25.69
CA HIS A 37 20.61 44.03 -26.31
C HIS A 37 21.39 45.03 -25.45
N THR A 38 21.58 44.77 -24.16
CA THR A 38 22.42 45.60 -23.28
C THR A 38 23.90 45.21 -23.28
N GLU A 39 24.28 44.11 -23.95
CA GLU A 39 25.66 43.57 -23.95
C GLU A 39 26.29 43.44 -25.35
N ALA A 40 25.66 43.96 -26.40
CA ALA A 40 26.16 43.83 -27.77
C ALA A 40 26.05 45.14 -28.57
N GLU A 41 26.90 46.12 -28.25
CA GLU A 41 27.35 47.09 -29.25
C GLU A 41 28.46 46.42 -30.08
N GLY A 42 28.11 45.90 -31.26
CA GLY A 42 29.06 45.36 -32.24
C GLY A 42 28.35 44.65 -33.39
N PRO A 43 28.63 44.99 -34.67
CA PRO A 43 27.83 44.54 -35.79
C PRO A 43 28.24 43.13 -36.25
N GLY A 44 27.23 42.25 -36.29
CA GLY A 44 27.25 41.04 -37.11
C GLY A 44 27.55 39.76 -36.34
N PHE A 45 26.51 39.04 -35.92
CA PHE A 45 26.49 37.58 -36.02
C PHE A 45 25.07 37.05 -36.18
N ASP A 46 24.92 36.28 -37.26
CA ASP A 46 23.69 35.69 -37.76
C ASP A 46 23.22 34.51 -36.87
N ILE A 47 21.93 34.23 -36.96
CA ILE A 47 21.19 33.31 -36.08
C ILE A 47 21.68 31.87 -36.31
N SER A 48 22.34 31.27 -35.31
CA SER A 48 22.75 29.87 -35.34
C SER A 48 21.53 28.93 -35.49
N ARG A 49 21.43 28.29 -36.66
CA ARG A 49 20.51 27.18 -36.95
C ARG A 49 20.92 25.95 -36.15
N HIS A 50 20.15 25.61 -35.12
CA HIS A 50 20.14 24.27 -34.54
C HIS A 50 18.83 23.55 -34.90
N SER A 51 18.78 23.01 -36.11
CA SER A 51 17.79 22.01 -36.53
C SER A 51 18.50 20.85 -37.20
N GLY A 52 18.28 19.63 -36.68
CA GLY A 52 18.77 18.37 -37.28
C GLY A 52 19.81 17.64 -36.43
N GLY A 53 19.53 16.38 -36.10
CA GLY A 53 20.37 15.54 -35.24
C GLY A 53 21.79 15.39 -35.77
N SER A 54 22.75 16.00 -35.09
CA SER A 54 24.18 15.79 -35.32
C SER A 54 24.62 14.43 -34.76
N ILE A 55 25.62 13.81 -35.39
CA ILE A 55 26.31 12.59 -34.91
C ILE A 55 26.75 12.76 -33.43
N SER A 56 27.09 14.00 -33.03
CA SER A 56 27.43 14.33 -31.65
C SER A 56 26.26 14.15 -30.68
N HIS A 57 25.01 14.43 -31.06
CA HIS A 57 23.85 14.25 -30.20
C HIS A 57 23.50 12.77 -30.01
N ILE A 58 23.60 11.95 -31.06
CA ILE A 58 23.37 10.50 -30.98
C ILE A 58 24.47 9.84 -30.13
N CYS A 59 25.74 10.12 -30.42
CA CYS A 59 26.87 9.60 -29.64
C CYS A 59 26.82 10.09 -28.18
N TYR A 60 26.36 11.33 -27.93
CA TYR A 60 26.20 11.85 -26.58
C TYR A 60 25.03 11.20 -25.85
N THR A 61 23.90 10.99 -26.53
CA THR A 61 22.75 10.25 -25.98
C THR A 61 23.13 8.81 -25.67
N GLU A 62 23.95 8.17 -26.51
CA GLU A 62 24.47 6.82 -26.27
C GLU A 62 25.49 6.78 -25.11
N LYS A 63 26.35 7.79 -24.98
CA LYS A 63 27.25 7.95 -23.82
C LYS A 63 26.51 8.25 -22.53
N LEU A 64 25.45 9.06 -22.57
CA LEU A 64 24.60 9.28 -21.41
C LEU A 64 23.84 7.99 -21.09
N ARG A 65 23.22 7.36 -22.09
CA ARG A 65 22.54 6.06 -21.97
C ARG A 65 23.45 4.98 -21.39
N SER A 66 24.72 4.92 -21.76
CA SER A 66 25.68 3.98 -21.17
C SER A 66 26.06 4.32 -19.73
N ARG A 67 26.10 5.61 -19.36
CA ARG A 67 26.33 6.08 -17.99
C ARG A 67 25.13 5.88 -17.06
N VAL A 68 23.92 6.24 -17.49
CA VAL A 68 22.68 6.11 -16.70
C VAL A 68 22.01 4.74 -16.84
N GLY A 69 22.38 3.94 -17.84
CA GLY A 69 21.86 2.58 -18.05
C GLY A 69 20.43 2.52 -18.61
N CYS A 70 19.88 3.64 -19.09
CA CYS A 70 18.56 3.78 -19.69
C CYS A 70 18.53 4.92 -20.70
N ASP A 71 17.45 5.05 -21.47
CA ASP A 71 17.24 6.24 -22.31
C ASP A 71 17.15 7.47 -21.40
N PRO A 72 18.09 8.44 -21.51
CA PRO A 72 18.07 9.62 -20.65
C PRO A 72 16.81 10.43 -20.91
N HIS A 73 16.24 11.00 -19.84
CA HIS A 73 15.13 11.93 -19.99
C HIS A 73 15.60 13.19 -20.74
N PRO A 74 14.71 13.87 -21.50
CA PRO A 74 15.08 15.06 -22.25
C PRO A 74 15.74 16.17 -21.41
N TYR A 75 15.36 16.29 -20.13
CA TYR A 75 15.96 17.28 -19.22
C TYR A 75 17.39 16.90 -18.81
N GLU A 76 17.71 15.61 -18.65
CA GLU A 76 19.06 15.15 -18.30
C GLU A 76 20.01 15.34 -19.48
N LEU A 77 19.51 15.11 -20.70
CA LEU A 77 20.26 15.39 -21.91
C LEU A 77 20.52 16.89 -22.05
N PHE A 78 19.54 17.72 -21.68
CA PHE A 78 19.66 19.18 -21.69
C PHE A 78 20.65 19.68 -20.63
N GLU A 79 20.47 19.29 -19.37
CA GLU A 79 21.34 19.61 -18.24
C GLU A 79 22.78 19.22 -18.56
N ALA A 80 23.02 17.95 -18.88
CA ALA A 80 24.37 17.46 -19.15
C ALA A 80 25.03 18.16 -20.37
N THR A 81 24.24 18.56 -21.38
CA THR A 81 24.74 19.34 -22.51
C THR A 81 25.19 20.74 -22.08
N HIS A 82 24.44 21.40 -21.20
CA HIS A 82 24.69 22.79 -20.79
C HIS A 82 25.75 22.88 -19.69
N THR A 83 25.79 21.89 -18.79
CA THR A 83 26.91 21.67 -17.86
C THR A 83 28.23 21.51 -18.63
N LYS A 84 28.25 20.69 -19.69
CA LYS A 84 29.46 20.49 -20.50
C LYS A 84 29.88 21.77 -21.26
N LYS A 85 28.91 22.59 -21.67
CA LYS A 85 29.15 23.84 -22.41
C LYS A 85 29.49 25.02 -21.50
N GLY A 86 29.49 24.84 -20.18
CA GLY A 86 29.74 25.91 -19.22
C GLY A 86 28.59 26.92 -19.08
N THR A 87 27.42 26.63 -19.65
CA THR A 87 26.26 27.53 -19.70
C THR A 87 25.24 27.17 -18.63
N PHE A 88 25.68 27.18 -17.37
CA PHE A 88 24.91 26.68 -16.23
C PHE A 88 23.66 27.52 -15.94
N GLU A 89 23.67 28.80 -16.28
CA GLU A 89 22.50 29.69 -16.17
C GLU A 89 21.29 29.21 -16.99
N LEU A 90 21.51 28.40 -18.04
CA LEU A 90 20.44 27.83 -18.86
C LEU A 90 19.76 26.61 -18.22
N ILE A 91 20.37 25.99 -17.20
CA ILE A 91 19.83 24.85 -16.46
C ILE A 91 18.70 25.31 -15.53
N ASP A 92 18.89 26.44 -14.84
CA ASP A 92 17.95 27.00 -13.88
C ASP A 92 16.67 27.53 -14.56
N ALA A 93 16.78 28.02 -15.79
CA ALA A 93 15.66 28.59 -16.55
C ALA A 93 14.63 27.56 -17.09
N ARG A 94 14.90 26.24 -17.05
CA ARG A 94 14.04 25.23 -17.72
C ARG A 94 13.77 23.92 -16.97
N ALA A 95 14.37 23.64 -15.81
CA ALA A 95 14.45 22.26 -15.32
C ALA A 95 13.17 21.64 -14.69
N PRO A 96 12.21 22.36 -14.08
CA PRO A 96 10.97 21.73 -13.58
C PRO A 96 9.74 21.99 -14.48
N SER A 97 9.56 23.23 -14.93
CA SER A 97 8.34 23.77 -15.55
C SER A 97 8.04 23.20 -16.93
N ILE A 98 9.05 22.96 -17.77
CA ILE A 98 8.86 22.37 -19.12
C ILE A 98 8.49 20.88 -19.04
N SER A 99 9.01 20.15 -18.05
CA SER A 99 8.62 18.75 -17.83
C SER A 99 7.17 18.64 -17.37
N ILE A 100 6.70 19.60 -16.56
CA ILE A 100 5.32 19.70 -16.07
C ILE A 100 4.38 20.04 -17.23
N LEU A 101 4.70 21.05 -18.05
CA LEU A 101 3.93 21.43 -19.23
C LEU A 101 3.84 20.31 -20.28
N PHE A 102 4.92 19.54 -20.49
CA PHE A 102 4.91 18.36 -21.36
C PHE A 102 3.97 17.26 -20.83
N LEU A 103 3.99 17.00 -19.51
CA LEU A 103 3.10 16.03 -18.87
C LEU A 103 1.65 16.51 -18.83
N GLU A 104 1.39 17.81 -18.67
CA GLU A 104 0.06 18.42 -18.68
C GLU A 104 -0.56 18.46 -20.07
N ARG A 105 0.18 18.83 -21.12
CA ARG A 105 -0.32 18.75 -22.51
C ARG A 105 -0.54 17.31 -22.97
N SER A 106 0.26 16.37 -22.47
CA SER A 106 0.03 14.94 -22.68
C SER A 106 -1.26 14.44 -22.00
N LYS A 107 -1.70 15.07 -20.89
CA LYS A 107 -3.01 14.81 -20.26
C LYS A 107 -4.15 15.41 -21.10
N HIS A 108 -4.02 16.66 -21.56
CA HIS A 108 -5.06 17.40 -22.28
C HIS A 108 -5.48 16.72 -23.60
N PHE A 109 -4.53 16.17 -24.35
CA PHE A 109 -4.81 15.47 -25.61
C PHE A 109 -5.53 14.13 -25.41
N ILE A 110 -5.33 13.45 -24.28
CA ILE A 110 -6.09 12.23 -23.94
C ILE A 110 -7.55 12.62 -23.71
N THR A 111 -7.82 13.70 -22.97
CA THR A 111 -9.16 14.20 -22.65
C THR A 111 -9.91 14.69 -23.90
N GLU A 112 -9.28 15.49 -24.76
CA GLU A 112 -9.91 16.01 -25.98
C GLU A 112 -10.31 14.90 -26.96
N ARG A 113 -9.45 13.89 -27.17
CA ARG A 113 -9.78 12.75 -28.05
C ARG A 113 -10.92 11.88 -27.52
N PHE A 114 -11.18 11.89 -26.22
CA PHE A 114 -12.35 11.22 -25.63
C PHE A 114 -13.63 12.05 -25.83
N GLU A 115 -13.57 13.37 -25.75
CA GLU A 115 -14.70 14.25 -26.01
C GLU A 115 -15.10 14.31 -27.50
N THR A 116 -14.13 14.34 -28.42
CA THR A 116 -14.44 14.29 -29.86
C THR A 116 -15.06 12.94 -30.25
N ARG A 117 -14.67 11.85 -29.56
CA ARG A 117 -15.22 10.52 -29.79
C ARG A 117 -16.57 10.30 -29.10
N ALA A 118 -16.82 10.96 -27.96
CA ALA A 118 -18.14 10.99 -27.32
C ALA A 118 -19.15 11.80 -28.16
N ARG A 119 -18.75 12.95 -28.72
CA ARG A 119 -19.57 13.74 -29.66
C ARG A 119 -19.87 13.00 -30.96
N ASN A 120 -18.93 12.23 -31.49
CA ASN A 120 -19.16 11.41 -32.68
C ASN A 120 -20.02 10.15 -32.41
N ILE A 121 -20.09 9.65 -31.18
CA ILE A 121 -21.01 8.56 -30.81
C ILE A 121 -22.44 9.09 -30.64
N GLN A 122 -22.63 10.29 -30.07
CA GLN A 122 -23.94 10.97 -30.01
C GLN A 122 -24.51 11.35 -31.39
N LYS A 123 -23.67 11.55 -32.42
CA LYS A 123 -24.13 11.78 -33.80
C LYS A 123 -24.57 10.52 -34.54
N ILE A 124 -24.21 9.32 -34.08
CA ILE A 124 -24.55 8.04 -34.74
C ILE A 124 -25.78 7.37 -34.10
N SER A 125 -26.17 7.77 -32.89
CA SER A 125 -27.42 7.37 -32.24
C SER A 125 -28.35 8.57 -32.16
N GLY A 126 -29.38 8.61 -33.01
CA GLY A 126 -30.43 9.64 -32.96
C GLY A 126 -31.14 9.72 -31.60
N PRO A 127 -31.90 10.79 -31.33
CA PRO A 127 -32.43 11.08 -30.00
C PRO A 127 -33.54 10.07 -29.64
N PHE A 128 -33.28 9.21 -28.66
CA PHE A 128 -34.33 8.51 -27.95
C PHE A 128 -34.87 9.43 -26.85
N ASN A 129 -36.06 9.98 -27.06
CA ASN A 129 -36.84 10.63 -26.01
C ASN A 129 -37.29 9.56 -25.00
N PHE A 130 -36.82 9.68 -23.76
CA PHE A 130 -37.45 9.02 -22.62
C PHE A 130 -38.45 9.99 -22.00
N THR A 131 -39.74 9.76 -22.24
CA THR A 131 -40.79 10.28 -21.37
C THR A 131 -40.90 9.42 -20.10
N SER A 132 -41.20 10.12 -19.01
CA SER A 132 -41.28 9.69 -17.61
C SER A 132 -42.09 8.42 -17.34
N PHE A 133 -41.58 7.55 -16.46
CA PHE A 133 -42.42 6.62 -15.69
C PHE A 133 -42.69 7.20 -14.30
N GLY A 134 -43.94 7.65 -14.12
CA GLY A 134 -44.58 7.84 -12.82
C GLY A 134 -45.40 6.60 -12.47
N SER A 135 -45.49 6.33 -11.17
CA SER A 135 -46.24 5.25 -10.51
C SER A 135 -47.74 5.21 -10.85
N SER A 136 -48.35 4.03 -10.90
CA SER A 136 -49.47 3.63 -10.01
C SER A 136 -50.06 2.25 -10.38
N SER A 137 -50.62 1.63 -9.35
CA SER A 137 -51.44 0.41 -9.23
C SER A 137 -52.52 0.14 -10.30
N ASN A 138 -52.67 -1.13 -10.69
CA ASN A 138 -53.86 -1.96 -10.41
C ASN A 138 -53.80 -3.32 -11.14
N GLY A 139 -54.33 -4.36 -10.48
CA GLY A 139 -54.24 -5.75 -10.91
C GLY A 139 -55.21 -6.17 -12.03
N ARG A 140 -54.93 -7.35 -12.58
CA ARG A 140 -55.85 -8.50 -12.74
C ARG A 140 -55.15 -9.63 -13.49
N ASN A 141 -55.34 -10.85 -12.98
CA ASN A 141 -54.94 -12.11 -13.61
C ASN A 141 -55.61 -12.30 -14.96
N PHE A 142 -54.86 -12.77 -15.97
CA PHE A 142 -55.38 -13.67 -16.99
C PHE A 142 -54.28 -14.65 -17.43
N TYR A 143 -54.52 -15.93 -17.17
CA TYR A 143 -53.76 -17.04 -17.70
C TYR A 143 -54.17 -17.26 -19.16
N ILE A 144 -53.22 -17.21 -20.09
CA ILE A 144 -53.36 -17.83 -21.41
C ILE A 144 -52.15 -18.72 -21.65
N LYS A 145 -52.41 -20.03 -21.63
CA LYS A 145 -51.54 -21.07 -22.17
C LYS A 145 -51.59 -20.98 -23.69
N THR A 146 -50.46 -20.67 -24.33
CA THR A 146 -50.24 -21.00 -25.74
C THR A 146 -48.94 -21.78 -25.89
N ARG A 147 -49.13 -23.08 -26.16
CA ARG A 147 -48.10 -24.04 -26.51
C ARG A 147 -47.93 -23.94 -28.02
N ILE A 148 -46.84 -23.34 -28.49
CA ILE A 148 -46.44 -23.44 -29.90
C ILE A 148 -45.06 -24.07 -29.94
N SER A 149 -45.01 -25.28 -30.50
CA SER A 149 -43.80 -26.02 -30.80
C SER A 149 -43.17 -25.42 -32.05
N HIS A 150 -41.90 -25.00 -31.98
CA HIS A 150 -41.07 -24.90 -33.18
C HIS A 150 -39.68 -25.49 -32.93
N ARG A 151 -39.40 -26.48 -33.78
CA ARG A 151 -38.18 -27.25 -34.01
C ARG A 151 -36.87 -26.54 -33.63
N VAL A 152 -36.12 -27.22 -32.78
CA VAL A 152 -34.70 -26.97 -32.53
C VAL A 152 -33.91 -27.31 -33.80
N ALA A 153 -33.53 -26.29 -34.57
CA ALA A 153 -32.40 -26.40 -35.49
C ALA A 153 -31.11 -26.19 -34.68
N ARG A 154 -30.34 -27.27 -34.50
CA ARG A 154 -29.01 -27.25 -33.89
C ARG A 154 -28.02 -26.47 -34.77
N GLY A 155 -28.01 -25.15 -34.64
CA GLY A 155 -26.88 -24.32 -35.02
C GLY A 155 -25.81 -24.42 -33.94
N ARG A 156 -24.73 -25.19 -34.18
CA ARG A 156 -23.50 -25.14 -33.38
C ARG A 156 -22.80 -23.79 -33.59
N GLY A 157 -23.38 -22.72 -33.06
CA GLY A 157 -22.69 -21.46 -32.86
C GLY A 157 -21.73 -21.64 -31.69
N ARG A 158 -20.46 -21.94 -32.00
CA ARG A 158 -19.36 -21.74 -31.03
C ARG A 158 -19.38 -20.26 -30.64
N SER A 159 -20.06 -19.92 -29.54
CA SER A 159 -19.82 -18.66 -28.84
C SER A 159 -18.41 -18.76 -28.26
N GLY A 160 -17.43 -18.38 -29.09
CA GLY A 160 -16.09 -18.12 -28.61
C GLY A 160 -16.22 -17.08 -27.51
N ARG A 161 -16.08 -17.49 -26.25
CA ARG A 161 -15.76 -16.60 -25.16
C ARG A 161 -14.46 -15.92 -25.55
N GLY A 162 -14.56 -14.76 -26.20
CA GLY A 162 -13.42 -13.93 -26.52
C GLY A 162 -12.71 -13.61 -25.23
N HIS A 163 -11.62 -14.34 -24.94
CA HIS A 163 -10.67 -13.94 -23.92
C HIS A 163 -10.01 -12.66 -24.43
N HIS A 164 -10.68 -11.52 -24.22
CA HIS A 164 -10.09 -10.21 -24.46
C HIS A 164 -8.77 -10.16 -23.68
N LYS A 165 -7.68 -10.20 -24.45
CA LYS A 165 -6.31 -10.19 -23.94
C LYS A 165 -6.15 -8.95 -23.06
N ALA A 166 -5.69 -9.15 -21.83
CA ALA A 166 -5.54 -8.05 -20.88
C ALA A 166 -4.63 -6.96 -21.46
N LYS A 167 -5.04 -5.69 -21.38
CA LYS A 167 -4.22 -4.56 -21.83
C LYS A 167 -3.00 -4.44 -20.92
N VAL A 168 -1.81 -4.27 -21.49
CA VAL A 168 -0.54 -4.29 -20.75
C VAL A 168 0.09 -2.90 -20.74
N PHE A 169 0.33 -2.38 -19.55
CA PHE A 169 1.03 -1.13 -19.30
C PHE A 169 2.34 -1.47 -18.60
N ASN A 170 3.49 -1.25 -19.25
CA ASN A 170 4.80 -1.56 -18.67
C ASN A 170 5.49 -0.26 -18.27
N VAL A 171 5.88 -0.11 -17.01
CA VAL A 171 6.49 1.13 -16.47
C VAL A 171 7.71 1.60 -17.28
N LYS A 172 8.50 0.68 -17.86
CA LYS A 172 9.63 1.05 -18.73
C LYS A 172 9.20 1.78 -20.01
N LYS A 173 8.00 1.48 -20.53
CA LYS A 173 7.43 2.20 -21.69
C LYS A 173 6.94 3.61 -21.34
N PHE A 174 6.83 3.91 -20.05
CA PHE A 174 6.48 5.22 -19.52
C PHE A 174 7.71 5.98 -19.00
N GLY A 175 8.92 5.47 -19.27
CA GLY A 175 10.18 6.16 -18.94
C GLY A 175 10.91 5.64 -17.71
N ALA A 176 10.46 4.56 -17.06
CA ALA A 176 11.18 4.03 -15.90
C ALA A 176 12.54 3.43 -16.31
N CYS A 177 13.61 3.94 -15.72
CA CYS A 177 15.00 3.56 -15.96
C CYS A 177 15.38 2.23 -15.31
N ALA A 178 14.91 1.98 -14.08
CA ALA A 178 15.22 0.75 -13.34
C ALA A 178 16.72 0.54 -13.03
N ASN A 179 17.47 1.63 -12.80
CA ASN A 179 18.89 1.62 -12.45
C ASN A 179 19.17 1.81 -10.94
N GLY A 180 18.13 2.06 -10.14
CA GLY A 180 18.21 2.24 -8.68
C GLY A 180 18.82 3.57 -8.23
N ARG A 181 19.00 4.54 -9.14
CA ARG A 181 19.65 5.83 -8.89
C ARG A 181 18.72 7.01 -9.15
N GLN A 182 17.96 6.96 -10.25
CA GLN A 182 17.00 7.99 -10.60
C GLN A 182 15.61 7.63 -10.09
N ASP A 183 14.85 8.64 -9.65
CA ASP A 183 13.46 8.46 -9.22
C ASP A 183 12.56 8.10 -10.41
N ASP A 184 12.09 6.85 -10.43
CA ASP A 184 11.18 6.30 -11.44
C ASP A 184 9.70 6.63 -11.14
N GLY A 185 9.40 7.37 -10.07
CA GLY A 185 8.05 7.64 -9.57
C GLY A 185 7.11 8.25 -10.61
N LYS A 186 7.59 9.23 -11.39
CA LYS A 186 6.80 9.86 -12.46
C LYS A 186 6.36 8.84 -13.53
N ALA A 187 7.24 7.94 -13.92
CA ALA A 187 6.94 6.89 -14.91
C ALA A 187 5.94 5.87 -14.36
N PHE A 188 6.03 5.52 -13.08
CA PHE A 188 5.09 4.63 -12.40
C PHE A 188 3.70 5.25 -12.32
N LEU A 189 3.59 6.51 -11.92
CA LEU A 189 2.31 7.23 -11.85
C LEU A 189 1.68 7.38 -13.24
N ALA A 190 2.45 7.71 -14.28
CA ALA A 190 1.94 7.79 -15.65
C ALA A 190 1.40 6.44 -16.15
N ALA A 191 2.13 5.35 -15.88
CA ALA A 191 1.70 4.00 -16.23
C ALA A 191 0.45 3.57 -15.46
N TRP A 192 0.34 3.93 -14.18
CA TRP A 192 -0.83 3.69 -13.36
C TRP A 192 -2.05 4.42 -13.89
N THR A 193 -1.95 5.73 -14.15
CA THR A 193 -3.05 6.54 -14.70
C THR A 193 -3.58 5.93 -15.99
N ALA A 194 -2.69 5.59 -16.92
CA ALA A 194 -3.09 4.95 -18.18
C ALA A 194 -3.77 3.58 -17.97
N ALA A 195 -3.30 2.79 -17.01
CA ALA A 195 -3.91 1.51 -16.67
C ALA A 195 -5.29 1.70 -16.03
N CYS A 196 -5.41 2.60 -15.06
CA CYS A 196 -6.64 2.87 -14.30
C CYS A 196 -7.77 3.42 -15.18
N SER A 197 -7.45 4.24 -16.18
CA SER A 197 -8.42 4.78 -17.14
C SER A 197 -8.82 3.79 -18.25
N ALA A 198 -8.13 2.66 -18.40
CA ALA A 198 -8.43 1.70 -19.45
C ALA A 198 -9.62 0.79 -19.08
N ARG A 199 -10.49 0.53 -20.06
CA ARG A 199 -11.61 -0.42 -19.89
C ARG A 199 -11.14 -1.89 -19.93
N GLY A 200 -11.82 -2.73 -19.17
CA GLY A 200 -11.64 -4.18 -19.14
C GLY A 200 -10.61 -4.66 -18.11
N ARG A 201 -9.98 -5.80 -18.39
CA ARG A 201 -8.89 -6.34 -17.55
C ARG A 201 -7.57 -5.72 -17.97
N VAL A 202 -6.84 -5.14 -17.01
CA VAL A 202 -5.55 -4.49 -17.28
C VAL A 202 -4.44 -5.12 -16.46
N LYS A 203 -3.22 -5.07 -16.99
CA LYS A 203 -2.01 -5.51 -16.30
C LYS A 203 -0.98 -4.38 -16.31
N LEU A 204 -0.69 -3.84 -15.13
CA LEU A 204 0.47 -2.99 -14.91
C LEU A 204 1.69 -3.88 -14.64
N VAL A 205 2.72 -3.79 -15.47
CA VAL A 205 3.92 -4.64 -15.40
C VAL A 205 5.09 -3.80 -14.92
N ILE A 206 5.69 -4.26 -13.82
CA ILE A 206 6.95 -3.74 -13.29
C ILE A 206 7.97 -4.86 -13.47
N PRO A 207 8.74 -4.86 -14.58
CA PRO A 207 9.67 -5.94 -14.89
C PRO A 207 10.86 -5.97 -13.91
N ARG A 208 11.75 -6.95 -14.07
CA ARG A 208 12.99 -7.00 -13.30
C ARG A 208 13.83 -5.75 -13.56
N GLY A 209 14.49 -5.28 -12.51
CA GLY A 209 15.26 -4.04 -12.44
C GLY A 209 15.16 -3.45 -11.04
N THR A 210 16.03 -2.49 -10.73
CA THR A 210 16.04 -1.80 -9.44
C THR A 210 15.45 -0.41 -9.64
N TYR A 211 14.34 -0.09 -8.99
CA TYR A 211 13.61 1.16 -9.20
C TYR A 211 13.76 2.01 -7.95
N LEU A 212 14.49 3.12 -8.01
CA LEU A 212 14.42 4.11 -6.94
C LEU A 212 13.08 4.82 -7.07
N LEU A 213 12.32 4.91 -5.98
CA LEU A 213 11.02 5.58 -5.97
C LEU A 213 10.95 6.54 -4.78
N GLY A 214 10.60 7.79 -5.06
CA GLY A 214 9.97 8.66 -4.08
C GLY A 214 8.57 8.16 -3.69
N PRO A 215 7.82 8.93 -2.90
CA PRO A 215 6.44 8.61 -2.54
C PRO A 215 5.54 8.55 -3.79
N VAL A 216 4.76 7.48 -3.94
CA VAL A 216 3.82 7.28 -5.05
C VAL A 216 2.46 6.81 -4.54
N LYS A 217 1.40 7.46 -5.02
CA LYS A 217 0.01 7.16 -4.66
C LYS A 217 -0.76 6.68 -5.89
N PHE A 218 -1.03 5.37 -5.95
CA PHE A 218 -1.80 4.70 -6.98
C PHE A 218 -3.29 4.69 -6.62
N ARG A 219 -3.99 5.80 -6.91
CA ARG A 219 -5.40 5.98 -6.55
C ARG A 219 -6.37 5.70 -7.69
N GLY A 220 -7.56 5.22 -7.32
CA GLY A 220 -8.75 5.18 -8.16
C GLY A 220 -9.68 6.39 -7.91
N PRO A 221 -10.97 6.29 -8.30
CA PRO A 221 -11.63 5.12 -8.86
C PRO A 221 -11.10 4.78 -10.27
N CYS A 222 -10.99 3.49 -10.57
CA CYS A 222 -10.55 3.03 -11.88
C CYS A 222 -11.72 2.55 -12.74
N ILE A 223 -11.67 2.86 -14.03
CA ILE A 223 -12.64 2.41 -15.04
C ILE A 223 -12.42 0.91 -15.34
N SER A 224 -11.20 0.42 -15.11
CA SER A 224 -10.87 -1.00 -15.23
C SER A 224 -11.73 -1.88 -14.34
N LEU A 225 -12.23 -2.99 -14.89
CA LEU A 225 -12.97 -4.00 -14.12
C LEU A 225 -12.06 -4.78 -13.18
N MET A 226 -10.75 -4.86 -13.49
CA MET A 226 -9.74 -5.51 -12.67
C MET A 226 -8.35 -5.01 -13.06
N ILE A 227 -7.55 -4.60 -12.07
CA ILE A 227 -6.15 -4.21 -12.25
C ILE A 227 -5.24 -5.29 -11.69
N ILE A 228 -4.38 -5.85 -12.53
CA ILE A 228 -3.32 -6.78 -12.11
C ILE A 228 -1.99 -6.03 -12.11
N VAL A 229 -1.44 -5.74 -10.94
CA VAL A 229 -0.06 -5.26 -10.80
C VAL A 229 0.85 -6.49 -10.75
N LYS A 230 1.65 -6.69 -11.80
CA LYS A 230 2.66 -7.75 -11.92
C LYS A 230 4.03 -7.16 -11.54
N LEU A 231 4.36 -7.22 -10.26
CA LEU A 231 5.60 -6.77 -9.66
C LEU A 231 6.68 -7.87 -9.74
N LYS A 232 7.73 -7.63 -10.53
CA LYS A 232 8.96 -8.44 -10.60
C LYS A 232 10.22 -7.66 -10.26
N GLY A 233 10.13 -6.33 -10.20
CA GLY A 233 11.25 -5.45 -9.85
C GLY A 233 11.60 -5.45 -8.37
N TYR A 234 12.71 -4.82 -8.07
CA TYR A 234 13.16 -4.42 -6.74
C TYR A 234 12.91 -2.93 -6.60
N LEU A 235 11.91 -2.53 -5.83
CA LEU A 235 11.60 -1.12 -5.58
C LEU A 235 12.37 -0.72 -4.34
N LYS A 236 13.05 0.42 -4.41
CA LYS A 236 13.93 0.94 -3.38
C LYS A 236 13.43 2.34 -3.02
N ALA A 237 13.14 2.58 -1.75
CA ALA A 237 12.62 3.85 -1.27
C ALA A 237 13.70 4.93 -1.30
N THR A 238 13.35 6.20 -1.52
CA THR A 238 14.29 7.29 -1.22
C THR A 238 14.64 7.32 0.29
N THR A 239 15.86 7.74 0.63
CA THR A 239 16.28 7.97 2.01
C THR A 239 16.06 9.41 2.47
N ASP A 240 15.75 10.32 1.55
CA ASP A 240 15.39 11.70 1.85
C ASP A 240 13.97 11.76 2.46
N LEU A 241 13.89 12.02 3.76
CA LEU A 241 12.62 12.13 4.49
C LEU A 241 11.80 13.36 4.05
N SER A 242 12.44 14.43 3.58
CA SER A 242 11.74 15.64 3.14
C SER A 242 10.88 15.39 1.89
N ALA A 243 11.23 14.40 1.08
CA ALA A 243 10.44 13.99 -0.08
C ALA A 243 9.04 13.48 0.32
N TYR A 244 8.92 12.84 1.49
CA TYR A 244 7.65 12.33 2.02
C TYR A 244 6.76 13.46 2.55
N GLU A 245 7.35 14.38 3.30
CA GLU A 245 6.68 15.58 3.79
C GLU A 245 6.10 16.41 2.64
N LYS A 246 6.92 16.68 1.61
CA LYS A 246 6.50 17.39 0.39
C LYS A 246 5.39 16.67 -0.38
N ALA A 247 5.33 15.34 -0.31
CA ALA A 247 4.28 14.53 -0.93
C ALA A 247 2.98 14.47 -0.09
N GLY A 248 2.93 15.20 1.03
CA GLY A 248 1.75 15.32 1.89
C GLY A 248 1.32 13.98 2.47
N GLY A 249 2.26 13.21 3.03
CA GLY A 249 1.89 12.01 3.76
C GLY A 249 3.05 11.18 4.29
N ASP A 250 2.66 10.23 5.14
CA ASP A 250 3.55 9.35 5.88
C ASP A 250 3.67 7.97 5.18
N ASP A 251 3.59 7.95 3.85
CA ASP A 251 3.47 6.72 3.07
C ASP A 251 4.41 6.73 1.87
N TRP A 252 5.07 5.60 1.61
CA TRP A 252 5.94 5.44 0.44
C TRP A 252 5.17 4.96 -0.80
N VAL A 253 4.58 3.76 -0.76
CA VAL A 253 3.75 3.24 -1.85
C VAL A 253 2.33 3.06 -1.35
N GLU A 254 1.39 3.82 -1.91
CA GLU A 254 -0.02 3.72 -1.56
C GLU A 254 -0.83 3.16 -2.74
N PHE A 255 -1.72 2.20 -2.48
CA PHE A 255 -2.82 1.82 -3.36
C PHE A 255 -4.14 2.22 -2.71
N GLY A 256 -4.88 3.14 -3.32
CA GLY A 256 -6.04 3.76 -2.70
C GLY A 256 -7.31 3.73 -3.55
N PHE A 257 -8.46 3.41 -2.95
CA PHE A 257 -9.78 3.54 -3.58
C PHE A 257 -9.93 2.76 -4.90
N VAL A 258 -9.43 1.52 -4.92
CA VAL A 258 -9.49 0.62 -6.08
C VAL A 258 -10.32 -0.62 -5.76
N ASN A 259 -11.20 -0.98 -6.69
CA ASN A 259 -11.93 -2.24 -6.66
C ASN A 259 -11.21 -3.29 -7.50
N ASN A 260 -11.19 -4.55 -7.04
CA ASN A 260 -10.65 -5.70 -7.79
C ASN A 260 -9.15 -5.57 -8.15
N LEU A 261 -8.31 -5.14 -7.19
CA LEU A 261 -6.86 -5.07 -7.37
C LEU A 261 -6.20 -6.44 -7.12
N ARG A 262 -5.23 -6.81 -7.95
CA ARG A 262 -4.34 -7.96 -7.72
C ARG A 262 -2.88 -7.55 -7.76
N LEU A 263 -2.18 -7.58 -6.63
CA LEU A 263 -0.72 -7.36 -6.56
C LEU A 263 0.01 -8.71 -6.49
N LEU A 264 0.71 -9.05 -7.57
CA LEU A 264 1.30 -10.37 -7.79
C LEU A 264 2.73 -10.25 -8.35
N GLY A 265 3.49 -11.34 -8.30
CA GLY A 265 4.73 -11.49 -9.08
C GLY A 265 5.98 -11.66 -8.24
N GLY A 266 5.93 -11.31 -6.96
CA GLY A 266 6.97 -11.61 -5.97
C GLY A 266 8.25 -10.79 -6.07
N GLY A 267 8.16 -9.58 -6.62
CA GLY A 267 9.19 -8.56 -6.42
C GLY A 267 9.21 -8.02 -4.98
N THR A 268 10.11 -7.06 -4.75
CA THR A 268 10.48 -6.57 -3.42
C THR A 268 10.19 -5.09 -3.29
N PHE A 269 9.70 -4.69 -2.12
CA PHE A 269 9.69 -3.31 -1.64
C PHE A 269 10.77 -3.18 -0.55
N ASP A 270 11.82 -2.41 -0.80
CA ASP A 270 12.87 -2.09 0.17
C ASP A 270 12.69 -0.67 0.68
N GLY A 271 12.28 -0.54 1.94
CA GLY A 271 12.02 0.74 2.59
C GLY A 271 13.28 1.50 2.99
N GLN A 272 14.47 0.89 2.89
CA GLN A 272 15.74 1.49 3.34
C GLN A 272 15.66 2.11 4.75
N GLY A 273 15.08 1.37 5.69
CA GLY A 273 14.73 1.83 7.04
C GLY A 273 15.91 2.29 7.90
N ALA A 274 17.07 1.66 7.74
CA ALA A 274 18.27 1.96 8.53
C ALA A 274 18.69 3.43 8.47
N ALA A 275 18.49 4.09 7.33
CA ALA A 275 18.77 5.52 7.16
C ALA A 275 17.85 6.42 8.01
N SER A 276 16.70 5.91 8.46
CA SER A 276 15.63 6.69 9.07
C SER A 276 15.37 6.35 10.54
N TRP A 277 15.69 5.14 11.01
CA TRP A 277 15.32 4.67 12.36
C TRP A 277 15.80 5.56 13.50
N ARG A 278 16.97 6.20 13.39
CA ARG A 278 17.49 7.14 14.41
C ARG A 278 16.59 8.36 14.66
N PHE A 279 15.74 8.70 13.69
CA PHE A 279 14.80 9.81 13.76
C PHE A 279 13.45 9.41 14.37
N ASN A 280 13.19 8.11 14.56
CA ASN A 280 11.97 7.67 15.21
C ASN A 280 12.01 8.00 16.72
N LYS A 281 11.18 8.96 17.13
CA LYS A 281 11.01 9.36 18.54
C LYS A 281 9.70 8.89 19.17
N CYS A 282 8.90 8.11 18.44
CA CYS A 282 7.60 7.61 18.91
C CYS A 282 7.67 6.66 20.10
N PRO A 283 8.75 5.87 20.30
CA PRO A 283 8.89 5.11 21.54
C PRO A 283 9.08 5.98 22.79
N GLN A 284 9.66 7.19 22.66
CA GLN A 284 9.97 8.05 23.80
C GLN A 284 8.97 9.19 24.02
N LYS A 285 8.27 9.63 22.97
CA LYS A 285 7.38 10.81 23.01
C LYS A 285 5.96 10.46 22.57
N LYS A 286 4.97 10.84 23.39
CA LYS A 286 3.53 10.67 23.07
C LYS A 286 3.12 11.40 21.79
N LYS A 287 3.68 12.60 21.56
CA LYS A 287 3.57 13.35 20.30
C LYS A 287 4.89 13.20 19.56
N CYS A 288 4.87 12.52 18.42
CA CYS A 288 6.04 12.26 17.60
C CYS A 288 5.65 12.39 16.12
N GLN A 289 6.63 12.69 15.27
CA GLN A 289 6.47 12.54 13.83
C GLN A 289 6.69 11.06 13.48
N VAL A 290 5.70 10.46 12.82
CA VAL A 290 5.79 9.07 12.37
C VAL A 290 6.69 8.99 11.14
N LEU A 291 7.43 7.89 11.02
CA LEU A 291 8.22 7.63 9.81
C LEU A 291 7.33 7.04 8.71
N PRO A 292 7.76 7.09 7.43
CA PRO A 292 6.93 6.60 6.34
C PRO A 292 6.66 5.08 6.39
N THR A 293 5.39 4.70 6.26
CA THR A 293 4.94 3.33 6.02
C THR A 293 5.33 2.90 4.61
N SER A 294 5.84 1.67 4.45
CA SER A 294 6.37 1.23 3.15
C SER A 294 5.28 0.94 2.13
N LEU A 295 4.24 0.21 2.51
CA LEU A 295 3.14 -0.14 1.62
C LEU A 295 1.79 0.08 2.32
N LYS A 296 0.95 0.95 1.77
CA LYS A 296 -0.38 1.23 2.31
C LYS A 296 -1.47 0.85 1.32
N PHE A 297 -2.47 0.17 1.82
CA PHE A 297 -3.71 -0.14 1.13
C PHE A 297 -4.82 0.63 1.84
N VAL A 298 -5.50 1.54 1.12
CA VAL A 298 -6.55 2.39 1.69
C VAL A 298 -7.83 2.31 0.89
N GLY A 299 -8.97 2.04 1.55
CA GLY A 299 -10.28 2.05 0.88
C GLY A 299 -10.39 1.03 -0.26
N LEU A 300 -9.71 -0.12 -0.16
CA LEU A 300 -9.71 -1.13 -1.22
C LEU A 300 -10.78 -2.19 -1.01
N THR A 301 -11.44 -2.60 -2.10
CA THR A 301 -12.45 -3.67 -2.08
C THR A 301 -12.07 -4.82 -3.01
N ASN A 302 -12.21 -6.05 -2.53
CA ASN A 302 -11.91 -7.28 -3.29
C ASN A 302 -10.46 -7.33 -3.79
N THR A 303 -9.51 -7.23 -2.86
CA THR A 303 -8.07 -7.15 -3.18
C THR A 303 -7.35 -8.46 -2.92
N ARG A 304 -6.41 -8.82 -3.81
CA ARG A 304 -5.58 -10.02 -3.69
C ARG A 304 -4.10 -9.69 -3.80
N VAL A 305 -3.35 -9.89 -2.73
CA VAL A 305 -1.89 -9.73 -2.68
C VAL A 305 -1.23 -11.10 -2.53
N ARG A 306 -0.22 -11.40 -3.34
CA ARG A 306 0.48 -12.69 -3.24
C ARG A 306 1.96 -12.63 -3.58
N GLY A 307 2.76 -13.21 -2.71
CA GLY A 307 4.16 -13.55 -2.99
C GLY A 307 5.15 -12.41 -2.87
N ILE A 308 4.71 -11.19 -2.50
CA ILE A 308 5.59 -10.02 -2.41
C ILE A 308 6.54 -10.10 -1.22
N LYS A 309 7.64 -9.36 -1.32
CA LYS A 309 8.59 -9.15 -0.23
C LYS A 309 8.57 -7.69 0.23
N SER A 310 8.60 -7.44 1.52
CA SER A 310 8.82 -6.11 2.11
C SER A 310 10.04 -6.20 3.02
N VAL A 311 11.05 -5.36 2.80
CA VAL A 311 12.31 -5.39 3.55
C VAL A 311 12.64 -4.00 4.11
N ASN A 312 13.17 -3.97 5.33
CA ASN A 312 13.68 -2.78 6.01
C ASN A 312 12.76 -1.55 5.88
N SER A 313 11.53 -1.62 6.40
CA SER A 313 10.65 -0.45 6.41
C SER A 313 11.19 0.65 7.35
N LYS A 314 10.85 1.91 7.05
CA LYS A 314 11.18 3.05 7.93
C LYS A 314 10.30 3.05 9.19
N PHE A 315 9.02 2.69 9.02
CA PHE A 315 8.00 2.48 10.05
C PHE A 315 7.29 1.15 9.74
N PHE A 316 5.97 1.10 9.64
CA PHE A 316 5.25 -0.11 9.26
C PHE A 316 5.63 -0.62 7.86
N HIS A 317 5.69 -1.94 7.71
CA HIS A 317 5.91 -2.58 6.42
C HIS A 317 4.68 -2.53 5.54
N ILE A 318 3.52 -2.94 6.07
CA ILE A 318 2.25 -2.95 5.35
C ILE A 318 1.14 -2.42 6.27
N SER A 319 0.36 -1.45 5.78
CA SER A 319 -0.84 -0.95 6.47
C SER A 319 -2.09 -1.13 5.62
N LEU A 320 -3.16 -1.65 6.23
CA LEU A 320 -4.48 -1.83 5.62
C LEU A 320 -5.47 -0.95 6.36
N VAL A 321 -5.98 0.06 5.68
CA VAL A 321 -6.92 1.03 6.25
C VAL A 321 -8.22 0.97 5.44
N GLU A 322 -9.35 0.77 6.10
CA GLU A 322 -10.68 0.79 5.46
C GLU A 322 -10.79 -0.17 4.27
N CYS A 323 -10.14 -1.32 4.36
CA CYS A 323 -10.17 -2.35 3.33
C CYS A 323 -11.31 -3.34 3.58
N GLN A 324 -11.93 -3.81 2.48
CA GLN A 324 -12.97 -4.83 2.50
C GLN A 324 -12.61 -6.01 1.59
N ASN A 325 -12.76 -7.24 2.09
CA ASN A 325 -12.49 -8.47 1.34
C ASN A 325 -11.05 -8.50 0.80
N PHE A 326 -10.07 -8.41 1.71
CA PHE A 326 -8.66 -8.41 1.38
C PHE A 326 -8.04 -9.77 1.66
N TRP A 327 -7.35 -10.34 0.66
CA TRP A 327 -6.65 -11.61 0.79
C TRP A 327 -5.15 -11.44 0.52
N ALA A 328 -4.32 -11.82 1.48
CA ALA A 328 -2.87 -11.89 1.35
C ALA A 328 -2.36 -13.31 1.58
N SER A 329 -1.37 -13.74 0.80
CA SER A 329 -0.64 -14.98 1.10
C SER A 329 0.79 -14.98 0.59
N ASN A 330 1.60 -15.87 1.17
CA ASN A 330 3.00 -16.06 0.80
C ASN A 330 3.78 -14.74 0.86
N ILE A 331 3.46 -13.89 1.85
CA ILE A 331 4.14 -12.62 2.08
C ILE A 331 5.40 -12.89 2.88
N ARG A 332 6.50 -12.24 2.53
CA ARG A 332 7.74 -12.27 3.30
C ARG A 332 8.10 -10.86 3.75
N ILE A 333 8.19 -10.66 5.06
CA ILE A 333 8.54 -9.38 5.66
C ILE A 333 9.81 -9.56 6.48
N THR A 334 10.78 -8.66 6.31
CA THR A 334 12.07 -8.75 7.00
C THR A 334 12.62 -7.38 7.37
N ALA A 335 12.83 -7.16 8.66
CA ALA A 335 13.66 -6.11 9.24
C ALA A 335 14.40 -6.66 10.49
N PRO A 336 15.48 -6.01 10.95
CA PRO A 336 16.18 -6.39 12.18
C PRO A 336 15.26 -6.42 13.41
N GLY A 337 15.51 -7.32 14.36
CA GLY A 337 14.69 -7.41 15.59
C GLY A 337 14.70 -6.18 16.50
N ASN A 338 15.61 -5.24 16.25
CA ASN A 338 15.72 -3.96 16.96
C ASN A 338 15.25 -2.75 16.13
N SER A 339 14.63 -2.94 14.97
CA SER A 339 14.13 -1.82 14.16
C SER A 339 12.83 -1.24 14.76
N PRO A 340 12.78 0.06 15.09
CA PRO A 340 11.71 0.64 15.89
C PRO A 340 10.41 0.81 15.09
N ASN A 341 9.29 0.35 15.64
CA ASN A 341 7.95 0.48 15.05
C ASN A 341 7.85 -0.03 13.61
N THR A 342 8.44 -1.19 13.39
CA THR A 342 8.45 -1.86 12.09
C THR A 342 7.35 -2.90 11.96
N ASP A 343 6.12 -2.61 12.39
CA ASP A 343 5.01 -3.57 12.33
C ASP A 343 4.93 -4.25 10.96
N GLY A 344 4.76 -5.57 10.95
CA GLY A 344 4.71 -6.35 9.73
C GLY A 344 3.47 -6.01 8.91
N ILE A 345 2.29 -6.31 9.45
CA ILE A 345 1.02 -5.95 8.82
C ILE A 345 0.11 -5.32 9.88
N HIS A 346 -0.21 -4.05 9.70
CA HIS A 346 -1.14 -3.30 10.53
C HIS A 346 -2.52 -3.25 9.88
N LEU A 347 -3.58 -3.59 10.63
CA LEU A 347 -4.97 -3.53 10.19
C LEU A 347 -5.71 -2.43 10.94
N ASP A 348 -6.47 -1.60 10.24
CA ASP A 348 -7.25 -0.52 10.84
C ASP A 348 -8.57 -0.34 10.06
N ARG A 349 -9.70 -0.21 10.78
CA ARG A 349 -11.06 -0.07 10.21
C ARG A 349 -11.37 -1.02 9.04
N SER A 350 -10.86 -2.24 9.05
CA SER A 350 -10.89 -3.14 7.89
C SER A 350 -11.71 -4.41 8.17
N THR A 351 -12.44 -4.92 7.17
CA THR A 351 -13.33 -6.09 7.33
C THR A 351 -13.16 -7.17 6.27
N GLY A 352 -13.29 -8.44 6.67
CA GLY A 352 -13.14 -9.57 5.75
C GLY A 352 -11.69 -9.72 5.29
N ILE A 353 -10.76 -9.75 6.25
CA ILE A 353 -9.31 -9.80 6.00
C ILE A 353 -8.81 -11.22 6.21
N SER A 354 -8.01 -11.72 5.27
CA SER A 354 -7.48 -13.07 5.31
C SER A 354 -6.00 -13.09 4.93
N ILE A 355 -5.14 -13.46 5.88
CA ILE A 355 -3.68 -13.49 5.71
C ILE A 355 -3.17 -14.89 6.00
N HIS A 356 -2.45 -15.47 5.02
CA HIS A 356 -2.08 -16.89 5.04
C HIS A 356 -0.59 -17.11 4.73
N ASN A 357 -0.02 -18.21 5.24
CA ASN A 357 1.23 -18.79 4.74
C ASN A 357 2.37 -17.77 4.63
N SER A 358 2.58 -16.95 5.65
CA SER A 358 3.50 -15.80 5.57
C SER A 358 4.57 -15.87 6.66
N ILE A 359 5.73 -15.28 6.37
CA ILE A 359 6.87 -15.22 7.27
C ILE A 359 7.17 -13.76 7.53
N ILE A 360 7.16 -13.36 8.81
CA ILE A 360 7.31 -11.98 9.23
C ILE A 360 8.34 -11.92 10.34
N THR A 361 9.43 -11.23 10.07
CA THR A 361 10.53 -11.00 11.03
C THR A 361 10.74 -9.50 11.11
N THR A 362 10.57 -8.92 12.29
CA THR A 362 10.61 -7.46 12.43
C THR A 362 10.98 -7.03 13.85
N GLY A 363 11.08 -5.73 14.11
CA GLY A 363 11.38 -5.19 15.44
C GLY A 363 10.15 -4.79 16.27
N ASP A 364 8.95 -4.92 15.72
CA ASP A 364 7.68 -4.61 16.42
C ASP A 364 6.61 -5.70 16.13
N ASP A 365 5.32 -5.37 16.22
CA ASP A 365 4.23 -6.34 16.06
C ASP A 365 4.32 -7.09 14.70
N CYS A 366 4.23 -8.41 14.74
CA CYS A 366 4.19 -9.25 13.54
C CYS A 366 2.95 -8.90 12.70
N ILE A 367 1.79 -8.91 13.35
CA ILE A 367 0.53 -8.41 12.82
C ILE A 367 -0.19 -7.68 13.96
N SER A 368 -0.60 -6.43 13.72
CA SER A 368 -1.36 -5.62 14.67
C SER A 368 -2.78 -5.35 14.15
N VAL A 369 -3.78 -5.50 15.04
CA VAL A 369 -5.21 -5.32 14.73
C VAL A 369 -5.75 -4.10 15.49
N GLY A 370 -5.90 -2.99 14.79
CA GLY A 370 -6.42 -1.72 15.28
C GLY A 370 -7.95 -1.62 15.27
N PRO A 371 -8.47 -0.51 15.82
CA PRO A 371 -9.90 -0.29 16.06
C PRO A 371 -10.75 -0.36 14.79
N GLY A 372 -12.02 -0.75 14.95
CA GLY A 372 -12.99 -0.87 13.86
C GLY A 372 -12.77 -2.03 12.89
N SER A 373 -11.84 -2.94 13.20
CA SER A 373 -11.53 -4.08 12.34
C SER A 373 -12.36 -5.32 12.71
N SER A 374 -12.82 -6.08 11.72
CA SER A 374 -13.65 -7.28 11.97
C SER A 374 -13.54 -8.39 10.93
N LYS A 375 -13.94 -9.61 11.29
CA LYS A 375 -13.94 -10.79 10.39
C LYS A 375 -12.55 -11.03 9.80
N ILE A 376 -11.59 -11.29 10.70
CA ILE A 376 -10.17 -11.41 10.37
C ILE A 376 -9.74 -12.87 10.57
N ILE A 377 -9.03 -13.42 9.59
CA ILE A 377 -8.44 -14.75 9.66
C ILE A 377 -6.93 -14.63 9.39
N LEU A 378 -6.14 -14.99 10.39
CA LEU A 378 -4.69 -15.11 10.32
C LEU A 378 -4.34 -16.59 10.43
N LYS A 379 -3.76 -17.18 9.38
CA LYS A 379 -3.49 -18.63 9.35
C LYS A 379 -2.10 -18.97 8.87
N ASN A 380 -1.42 -19.92 9.51
CA ASN A 380 -0.10 -20.39 9.09
C ASN A 380 0.91 -19.24 8.94
N ILE A 381 1.05 -18.46 10.01
CA ILE A 381 1.98 -17.34 10.08
C ILE A 381 3.17 -17.74 10.96
N ARG A 382 4.38 -17.49 10.46
CA ARG A 382 5.61 -17.61 11.24
C ARG A 382 6.10 -16.21 11.59
N CYS A 383 6.04 -15.88 12.87
CA CYS A 383 6.47 -14.59 13.42
C CYS A 383 7.75 -14.78 14.22
N GLY A 384 8.69 -13.83 14.14
CA GLY A 384 9.84 -13.84 15.03
C GLY A 384 11.17 -13.53 14.37
N PRO A 385 11.98 -12.60 14.93
CA PRO A 385 11.72 -11.79 16.13
C PRO A 385 10.59 -10.75 15.92
N GLY A 386 10.24 -10.02 16.99
CA GLY A 386 9.21 -8.95 17.00
C GLY A 386 8.34 -8.97 18.26
N HIS A 387 7.20 -8.29 18.24
CA HIS A 387 6.28 -8.17 19.40
C HIS A 387 5.10 -9.13 19.40
N GLY A 388 5.04 -10.07 18.45
CA GLY A 388 3.98 -11.08 18.36
C GLY A 388 2.76 -10.61 17.58
N ILE A 389 1.61 -11.26 17.79
CA ILE A 389 0.33 -10.90 17.16
C ILE A 389 -0.49 -10.13 18.19
N SER A 390 -0.77 -8.87 17.88
CA SER A 390 -1.37 -7.93 18.84
C SER A 390 -2.72 -7.41 18.37
N VAL A 391 -3.68 -7.36 19.29
CA VAL A 391 -4.91 -6.57 19.17
C VAL A 391 -4.70 -5.27 19.95
N GLY A 392 -4.96 -4.15 19.27
CA GLY A 392 -4.77 -2.82 19.80
C GLY A 392 -3.39 -2.22 19.55
N SER A 393 -3.02 -1.17 20.28
CA SER A 393 -3.72 -0.70 21.47
C SER A 393 -5.10 -0.08 21.18
N LEU A 394 -6.11 -0.40 22.00
CA LEU A 394 -7.49 0.09 21.87
C LEU A 394 -7.85 1.03 23.02
N GLY A 395 -8.86 1.89 22.80
CA GLY A 395 -9.41 2.82 23.78
C GLY A 395 -8.54 4.05 23.99
N ARG A 396 -7.72 4.47 23.01
CA ARG A 396 -6.89 5.67 23.12
C ARG A 396 -7.63 6.94 22.74
N TYR A 397 -8.46 6.85 21.70
CA TYR A 397 -9.10 7.99 21.06
C TYR A 397 -10.63 7.93 21.20
N GLU A 398 -11.25 9.11 21.18
CA GLU A 398 -12.70 9.23 20.98
C GLU A 398 -13.09 8.71 19.59
N GLY A 399 -14.30 8.17 19.47
CA GLY A 399 -14.80 7.60 18.22
C GLY A 399 -14.20 6.25 17.81
N GLU A 400 -13.31 5.64 18.62
CA GLU A 400 -12.81 4.28 18.35
C GLU A 400 -13.95 3.25 18.29
N LYS A 401 -13.94 2.47 17.22
CA LYS A 401 -14.92 1.40 16.97
C LYS A 401 -14.42 0.07 17.49
N ASP A 402 -15.35 -0.83 17.75
CA ASP A 402 -15.08 -2.18 18.24
C ASP A 402 -14.18 -3.01 17.29
N VAL A 403 -13.44 -3.95 17.88
CA VAL A 403 -12.75 -5.03 17.19
C VAL A 403 -13.44 -6.35 17.49
N LYS A 404 -13.81 -7.12 16.47
CA LYS A 404 -14.51 -8.39 16.68
C LYS A 404 -14.28 -9.44 15.60
N ASP A 405 -14.54 -10.70 15.93
CA ASP A 405 -14.48 -11.83 14.99
C ASP A 405 -13.05 -12.04 14.44
N LEU A 406 -12.11 -12.35 15.34
CA LEU A 406 -10.70 -12.65 15.00
C LEU A 406 -10.40 -14.14 15.19
N LEU A 407 -9.89 -14.79 14.15
CA LEU A 407 -9.31 -16.13 14.23
C LEU A 407 -7.82 -16.08 13.90
N VAL A 408 -6.98 -16.47 14.85
CA VAL A 408 -5.55 -16.71 14.67
C VAL A 408 -5.31 -18.21 14.80
N LYS A 409 -4.82 -18.86 13.75
CA LYS A 409 -4.72 -20.32 13.71
C LYS A 409 -3.47 -20.87 13.06
N ASP A 410 -2.93 -21.96 13.60
CA ASP A 410 -1.80 -22.72 13.03
C ASP A 410 -0.52 -21.86 12.92
N CYS A 411 -0.23 -21.03 13.93
CA CYS A 411 0.88 -20.07 13.89
C CYS A 411 2.08 -20.53 14.73
N VAL A 412 3.27 -20.04 14.37
CA VAL A 412 4.51 -20.24 15.14
C VAL A 412 5.11 -18.89 15.47
N LEU A 413 5.35 -18.63 16.75
CA LEU A 413 6.01 -17.41 17.23
C LEU A 413 7.34 -17.79 17.87
N THR A 414 8.43 -17.16 17.46
CA THR A 414 9.79 -17.53 17.89
C THR A 414 10.59 -16.30 18.29
N GLY A 415 11.12 -16.28 19.51
CA GLY A 415 11.96 -15.17 20.00
C GLY A 415 11.26 -13.81 19.97
N THR A 416 9.93 -13.79 20.11
CA THR A 416 9.14 -12.55 20.17
C THR A 416 8.99 -12.07 21.61
N THR A 417 8.84 -10.76 21.83
CA THR A 417 8.62 -10.22 23.17
C THR A 417 7.23 -10.55 23.71
N ASN A 418 6.25 -10.79 22.84
CA ASN A 418 4.95 -11.31 23.22
C ASN A 418 4.49 -12.38 22.22
N GLY A 419 3.57 -13.24 22.65
CA GLY A 419 2.94 -14.21 21.78
C GLY A 419 1.67 -13.63 21.17
N VAL A 420 0.52 -13.99 21.74
CA VAL A 420 -0.78 -13.40 21.41
C VAL A 420 -1.17 -12.39 22.48
N ARG A 421 -1.48 -11.17 22.05
CA ARG A 421 -1.57 -10.00 22.94
C ARG A 421 -2.83 -9.19 22.67
N ILE A 422 -3.54 -8.76 23.71
CA ILE A 422 -4.60 -7.75 23.66
C ILE A 422 -4.19 -6.58 24.56
N LYS A 423 -4.15 -5.36 24.03
CA LYS A 423 -3.71 -4.15 24.74
C LYS A 423 -4.82 -3.10 24.74
N THR A 424 -5.20 -2.59 25.90
CA THR A 424 -6.15 -1.46 26.00
C THR A 424 -5.62 -0.39 26.94
N TRP A 425 -5.87 0.88 26.58
CA TRP A 425 -5.41 2.03 27.36
C TRP A 425 -6.26 2.20 28.61
N GLU A 426 -5.61 2.51 29.74
CA GLU A 426 -6.26 3.22 30.85
C GLU A 426 -6.73 4.61 30.35
N ASN A 427 -7.63 5.26 31.09
CA ASN A 427 -8.21 6.54 30.67
C ASN A 427 -8.85 6.51 29.29
N SER A 428 -9.52 5.41 28.95
CA SER A 428 -10.27 5.36 27.70
C SER A 428 -11.37 6.43 27.73
N PRO A 429 -11.45 7.31 26.72
CA PRO A 429 -12.41 8.41 26.75
C PRO A 429 -13.85 7.88 26.67
N GLN A 430 -14.05 6.77 25.96
CA GLN A 430 -15.36 6.15 25.73
C GLN A 430 -15.31 4.62 25.84
N TYR A 431 -16.48 4.01 25.97
CA TYR A 431 -16.64 2.56 25.90
C TYR A 431 -16.45 2.07 24.46
N SER A 432 -15.75 0.95 24.33
CA SER A 432 -15.59 0.18 23.09
C SER A 432 -15.36 -1.29 23.45
N SER A 433 -15.30 -2.18 22.47
CA SER A 433 -15.20 -3.63 22.72
C SER A 433 -14.17 -4.33 21.86
N ALA A 434 -13.52 -5.35 22.43
CA ALA A 434 -12.72 -6.35 21.76
C ALA A 434 -13.31 -7.74 22.06
N THR A 435 -14.05 -8.33 21.12
CA THR A 435 -14.86 -9.53 21.38
C THR A 435 -14.75 -10.63 20.34
N ASN A 436 -15.15 -11.84 20.73
CA ASN A 436 -15.24 -13.01 19.86
C ASN A 436 -13.93 -13.30 19.11
N MET A 437 -12.91 -13.71 19.87
CA MET A 437 -11.58 -14.00 19.34
C MET A 437 -11.15 -15.42 19.68
N THR A 438 -10.48 -16.07 18.74
CA THR A 438 -9.94 -17.42 18.92
C THR A 438 -8.49 -17.46 18.48
N PHE A 439 -7.62 -17.90 19.38
CA PHE A 439 -6.21 -18.18 19.15
C PHE A 439 -6.01 -19.69 19.29
N ASP A 440 -5.91 -20.41 18.17
CA ASP A 440 -5.94 -21.88 18.13
C ASP A 440 -4.69 -22.49 17.47
N ASN A 441 -4.15 -23.55 18.06
CA ASN A 441 -2.98 -24.28 17.55
C ASN A 441 -1.79 -23.34 17.29
N ILE A 442 -1.25 -22.78 18.36
CA ILE A 442 -0.11 -21.85 18.31
C ILE A 442 1.09 -22.47 19.01
N VAL A 443 2.23 -22.48 18.33
CA VAL A 443 3.51 -22.91 18.90
C VAL A 443 4.34 -21.69 19.27
N MET A 444 4.72 -21.61 20.54
CA MET A 444 5.60 -20.58 21.10
C MET A 444 6.99 -21.15 21.28
N ASN A 445 8.03 -20.45 20.83
CA ASN A 445 9.42 -20.83 21.05
C ASN A 445 10.18 -19.65 21.63
N GLN A 446 10.57 -19.73 22.90
CA GLN A 446 11.30 -18.66 23.59
C GLN A 446 10.58 -17.30 23.48
N VAL A 447 9.27 -17.30 23.71
CA VAL A 447 8.45 -16.08 23.66
C VAL A 447 8.40 -15.46 25.05
N TYR A 448 8.72 -14.18 25.20
CA TYR A 448 8.88 -13.57 26.52
C TYR A 448 7.56 -13.45 27.29
N ASN A 449 6.49 -12.94 26.67
CA ASN A 449 5.12 -12.93 27.23
C ASN A 449 4.16 -13.73 26.32
N PRO A 450 4.03 -15.06 26.46
CA PRO A 450 3.30 -15.90 25.51
C PRO A 450 1.81 -15.55 25.33
N ILE A 451 1.03 -15.46 26.42
CA ILE A 451 -0.38 -15.08 26.38
C ILE A 451 -0.57 -13.86 27.27
N ILE A 452 -1.03 -12.74 26.71
CA ILE A 452 -1.19 -11.50 27.46
C ILE A 452 -2.48 -10.74 27.11
N ILE A 453 -3.22 -10.36 28.14
CA ILE A 453 -4.20 -9.27 28.10
C ILE A 453 -3.67 -8.20 29.05
N ASP A 454 -3.49 -6.99 28.54
CA ASP A 454 -3.01 -5.83 29.28
C ASP A 454 -3.97 -4.66 29.09
N GLN A 455 -4.87 -4.47 30.05
CA GLN A 455 -5.77 -3.31 30.12
C GLN A 455 -5.20 -2.15 30.94
N THR A 456 -3.91 -2.23 31.27
CA THR A 456 -3.12 -1.17 31.94
C THR A 456 -2.08 -0.58 30.98
N TYR A 457 -2.32 -0.68 29.67
CA TYR A 457 -1.29 -0.48 28.66
C TYR A 457 -0.78 0.97 28.65
N CYS A 458 0.52 1.12 28.88
CA CYS A 458 1.23 2.38 28.85
C CYS A 458 2.63 2.18 28.23
N PRO A 459 2.85 2.61 26.98
CA PRO A 459 4.15 2.48 26.30
C PRO A 459 5.10 3.64 26.57
N TYR A 460 4.71 4.63 27.37
CA TYR A 460 5.50 5.84 27.62
C TYR A 460 6.00 5.89 29.08
N SER A 461 7.06 6.64 29.33
CA SER A 461 7.58 6.86 30.69
C SER A 461 6.56 7.54 31.62
N SER A 462 5.58 8.25 31.06
CA SER A 462 4.48 8.88 31.78
C SER A 462 3.16 8.63 31.05
N CYS A 463 2.24 7.92 31.69
CA CYS A 463 0.85 7.86 31.28
C CYS A 463 -0.03 8.34 32.43
N ASP A 464 -1.10 9.02 32.06
CA ASP A 464 -2.17 9.32 32.98
C ASP A 464 -2.87 8.00 33.36
N LYS A 465 -3.13 7.79 34.65
CA LYS A 465 -3.82 6.62 35.21
C LYS A 465 -5.05 7.00 36.06
N GLN A 466 -5.67 8.15 35.78
CA GLN A 466 -6.87 8.65 36.47
C GLN A 466 -8.03 7.65 36.55
N SER A 467 -8.24 6.79 35.55
CA SER A 467 -9.36 5.86 35.48
C SER A 467 -9.01 4.56 34.74
N PRO A 468 -9.62 3.42 35.14
CA PRO A 468 -9.42 2.15 34.45
C PRO A 468 -9.82 2.18 32.97
N SER A 469 -9.31 1.23 32.19
CA SER A 469 -9.73 1.08 30.79
C SER A 469 -11.24 0.82 30.67
N LYS A 470 -11.90 1.51 29.73
CA LYS A 470 -13.34 1.33 29.44
C LYS A 470 -13.58 0.37 28.26
N VAL A 471 -12.54 -0.30 27.77
CA VAL A 471 -12.65 -1.27 26.67
C VAL A 471 -13.09 -2.61 27.23
N LYS A 472 -14.27 -3.10 26.82
CA LYS A 472 -14.76 -4.42 27.18
C LYS A 472 -13.97 -5.49 26.42
N VAL A 473 -13.38 -6.45 27.13
CA VAL A 473 -12.77 -7.65 26.54
C VAL A 473 -13.61 -8.86 26.91
N SER A 474 -14.21 -9.53 25.93
CA SER A 474 -15.00 -10.75 26.20
C SER A 474 -14.95 -11.80 25.10
N ASP A 475 -15.27 -13.04 25.49
CA ASP A 475 -15.42 -14.17 24.56
C ASP A 475 -14.11 -14.46 23.81
N ILE A 476 -13.02 -14.59 24.58
CA ILE A 476 -11.67 -14.84 24.08
C ILE A 476 -11.30 -16.29 24.38
N ASN A 477 -10.96 -17.03 23.32
CA ASN A 477 -10.62 -18.45 23.41
C ASN A 477 -9.14 -18.65 23.06
N PHE A 478 -8.34 -19.07 24.03
CA PHE A 478 -6.98 -19.54 23.82
C PHE A 478 -6.99 -21.07 23.83
N LYS A 479 -6.65 -21.69 22.70
CA LYS A 479 -6.82 -23.11 22.46
C LYS A 479 -5.56 -23.76 21.88
N ASN A 480 -5.15 -24.91 22.43
CA ASN A 480 -4.04 -25.71 21.89
C ASN A 480 -2.75 -24.88 21.71
N ILE A 481 -2.41 -24.06 22.71
CA ILE A 481 -1.21 -23.23 22.70
C ILE A 481 -0.11 -23.94 23.45
N ARG A 482 1.04 -24.19 22.82
CA ARG A 482 2.12 -24.97 23.41
C ARG A 482 3.51 -24.40 23.15
N GLY A 483 4.49 -24.80 23.95
CA GLY A 483 5.91 -24.58 23.70
C GLY A 483 6.61 -23.91 24.88
N THR A 484 7.49 -22.95 24.60
CA THR A 484 8.38 -22.37 25.62
C THR A 484 8.22 -20.87 25.80
N SER A 485 8.27 -20.46 27.07
CA SER A 485 8.32 -19.06 27.50
C SER A 485 9.76 -18.65 27.76
N ALA A 486 10.10 -17.39 27.50
CA ALA A 486 11.39 -16.79 27.87
C ALA A 486 11.31 -15.99 29.19
N SER A 487 10.13 -15.92 29.83
CA SER A 487 9.97 -15.39 31.18
C SER A 487 9.11 -16.33 32.06
N PRO A 488 9.18 -16.23 33.40
CA PRO A 488 8.42 -17.10 34.30
C PRO A 488 6.89 -16.99 34.14
N VAL A 489 6.37 -15.79 33.85
CA VAL A 489 4.92 -15.55 33.74
C VAL A 489 4.48 -15.84 32.30
N ALA A 490 3.99 -17.04 32.05
CA ALA A 490 3.61 -17.47 30.70
C ALA A 490 2.19 -17.03 30.28
N VAL A 491 1.31 -16.82 31.26
CA VAL A 491 -0.08 -16.34 31.06
C VAL A 491 -0.31 -15.12 31.96
N SER A 492 -0.56 -13.95 31.36
CA SER A 492 -0.82 -12.70 32.08
C SER A 492 -2.15 -12.09 31.64
N LEU A 493 -3.20 -12.20 32.46
CA LEU A 493 -4.53 -11.65 32.19
C LEU A 493 -4.82 -10.47 33.12
N LYS A 494 -4.28 -9.29 32.78
CA LYS A 494 -4.47 -8.06 33.55
C LYS A 494 -5.65 -7.27 32.99
N CYS A 495 -6.82 -7.52 33.54
CA CYS A 495 -8.06 -6.90 33.07
C CYS A 495 -8.41 -5.63 33.86
N SER A 496 -9.30 -4.82 33.30
CA SER A 496 -9.72 -3.54 33.87
C SER A 496 -10.59 -3.78 35.11
N GLN A 497 -10.29 -3.07 36.20
CA GLN A 497 -11.17 -3.06 37.37
C GLN A 497 -12.54 -2.44 37.06
N GLY A 498 -12.58 -1.43 36.18
CA GLY A 498 -13.82 -0.74 35.80
C GLY A 498 -14.67 -1.55 34.80
N VAL A 499 -14.03 -2.38 33.97
CA VAL A 499 -14.69 -3.27 33.01
C VAL A 499 -13.98 -4.63 33.00
N PRO A 500 -14.23 -5.50 34.00
CA PRO A 500 -13.59 -6.81 34.09
C PRO A 500 -13.75 -7.65 32.81
N CYS A 501 -12.72 -8.41 32.45
CA CYS A 501 -12.81 -9.34 31.32
C CYS A 501 -13.86 -10.41 31.60
N LYS A 502 -14.60 -10.84 30.57
CA LYS A 502 -15.64 -11.88 30.71
C LYS A 502 -15.44 -13.01 29.71
N ASN A 503 -15.79 -14.24 30.11
CA ASN A 503 -15.80 -15.41 29.21
C ASN A 503 -14.44 -15.68 28.55
N ILE A 504 -13.34 -15.55 29.31
CA ILE A 504 -12.01 -15.95 28.85
C ILE A 504 -11.88 -17.46 29.03
N LYS A 505 -11.47 -18.17 27.97
CA LYS A 505 -11.32 -19.63 27.98
C LYS A 505 -9.88 -20.02 27.68
N LEU A 506 -9.29 -20.85 28.53
CA LEU A 506 -8.01 -21.52 28.31
C LEU A 506 -8.27 -23.01 28.13
N HIS A 507 -7.95 -23.56 26.95
CA HIS A 507 -8.11 -24.99 26.66
C HIS A 507 -6.83 -25.57 26.06
N ASN A 508 -6.24 -26.57 26.72
CA ASN A 508 -4.96 -27.16 26.31
C ASN A 508 -3.85 -26.11 26.14
N VAL A 509 -3.49 -25.41 27.22
CA VAL A 509 -2.37 -24.45 27.24
C VAL A 509 -1.18 -25.10 27.94
N GLN A 510 -0.04 -25.22 27.28
CA GLN A 510 1.15 -25.94 27.75
C GLN A 510 2.43 -25.17 27.43
N LEU A 511 2.79 -24.22 28.28
CA LEU A 511 3.90 -23.29 28.12
C LEU A 511 4.92 -23.51 29.23
N ASN A 512 6.17 -23.80 28.85
CA ASN A 512 7.25 -24.09 29.79
C ASN A 512 8.30 -22.99 29.78
N TYR A 513 8.58 -22.43 30.95
CA TYR A 513 9.79 -21.66 31.20
C TYR A 513 10.87 -22.60 31.77
N HIS A 514 12.07 -22.56 31.21
CA HIS A 514 13.21 -23.42 31.59
C HIS A 514 14.25 -22.69 32.45
N GLY A 515 13.88 -21.60 33.12
CA GLY A 515 14.76 -20.91 34.05
C GLY A 515 14.66 -21.42 35.49
N PRO A 516 15.24 -20.71 36.46
CA PRO A 516 15.39 -21.18 37.84
C PRO A 516 14.07 -21.16 38.63
N THR A 517 13.06 -20.43 38.16
CA THR A 517 11.76 -20.32 38.83
C THR A 517 10.68 -21.09 38.07
N PRO A 518 9.60 -21.53 38.76
CA PRO A 518 8.48 -22.20 38.11
C PRO A 518 7.79 -21.32 37.07
N THR A 519 7.16 -21.95 36.08
CA THR A 519 6.27 -21.24 35.15
C THR A 519 4.95 -20.92 35.85
N THR A 520 4.46 -19.68 35.74
CA THR A 520 3.26 -19.21 36.46
C THR A 520 2.26 -18.48 35.56
N SER A 521 1.03 -18.38 36.06
CA SER A 521 -0.03 -17.50 35.53
C SER A 521 -0.26 -16.33 36.49
N SER A 522 -0.64 -15.17 35.97
CA SER A 522 -1.05 -13.99 36.75
C SER A 522 -2.33 -13.41 36.17
N CYS A 523 -3.34 -13.18 37.02
CA CYS A 523 -4.62 -12.63 36.58
C CYS A 523 -5.15 -11.58 37.57
N SER A 524 -5.85 -10.59 37.04
CA SER A 524 -6.59 -9.60 37.82
C SER A 524 -7.88 -9.24 37.09
N PHE A 525 -8.99 -9.12 37.85
CA PHE A 525 -10.30 -8.70 37.33
C PHE A 525 -10.80 -9.53 36.13
N VAL A 526 -10.59 -10.84 36.16
CA VAL A 526 -11.13 -11.79 35.17
C VAL A 526 -12.36 -12.47 35.77
N GLN A 527 -13.52 -12.26 35.17
CA GLN A 527 -14.78 -12.86 35.62
C GLN A 527 -15.11 -14.10 34.77
N GLY A 528 -15.34 -15.22 35.44
CA GLY A 528 -15.72 -16.48 34.78
C GLY A 528 -14.61 -17.03 33.89
N LEU A 529 -13.37 -17.04 34.37
CA LEU A 529 -12.26 -17.72 33.70
C LEU A 529 -12.57 -19.21 33.62
N MET A 530 -12.70 -19.74 32.40
CA MET A 530 -12.97 -21.15 32.15
C MET A 530 -11.70 -21.84 31.71
N THR A 531 -11.41 -22.99 32.30
CA THR A 531 -10.24 -23.80 31.96
C THR A 531 -10.67 -25.22 31.66
N SER A 532 -10.03 -25.86 30.69
CA SER A 532 -10.29 -27.26 30.35
C SER A 532 -9.10 -27.92 29.65
N GLY A 533 -9.05 -29.25 29.70
CA GLY A 533 -7.91 -30.01 29.19
C GLY A 533 -6.62 -29.74 29.98
N VAL A 534 -5.46 -30.02 29.37
CA VAL A 534 -4.16 -29.88 30.05
C VAL A 534 -3.80 -28.41 30.22
N GLN A 535 -3.46 -27.99 31.43
CA GLN A 535 -3.03 -26.63 31.74
C GLN A 535 -1.65 -26.65 32.40
N PHE A 536 -0.69 -26.03 31.74
CA PHE A 536 0.63 -25.71 32.27
C PHE A 536 1.06 -24.36 31.68
N PRO A 537 1.35 -23.32 32.48
CA PRO A 537 1.24 -23.26 33.94
C PRO A 537 -0.19 -23.51 34.45
N TYR A 538 -0.32 -23.76 35.77
CA TYR A 538 -1.64 -23.78 36.40
C TYR A 538 -2.37 -22.46 36.11
N PRO A 539 -3.69 -22.53 35.81
CA PRO A 539 -4.46 -21.32 35.56
C PRO A 539 -4.62 -20.52 36.86
N CYS A 540 -4.96 -19.24 36.72
CA CYS A 540 -5.31 -18.42 37.87
C CYS A 540 -6.54 -18.98 38.58
N THR A 541 -6.55 -18.91 39.91
CA THR A 541 -7.73 -19.20 40.72
C THR A 541 -8.75 -18.08 40.53
N ALA A 542 -10.00 -18.45 40.26
CA ALA A 542 -11.11 -17.52 40.02
C ALA A 542 -11.48 -16.71 41.27
#